data_AF-A0A3D0SLQ5-F1
#
_entry.id   AF-A0A3D0SLQ5-F1
#
_cell.length_a   1.000
_cell.length_b   1.000
_cell.length_c   1.000
_cell.angle_alpha   90.00
_cell.angle_beta   90.00
_cell.angle_gamma   90.00
#
_symmetry.space_group_name_H-M   'P 1'
#
loop_
_entity.id
_entity.type
_entity.pdbx_description
1 polymer ?
#
loop_
_entity_poly.entity_id
_entity_poly.type
_entity_poly.pdbx_seq_one_letter_code
_entity_poly.pdbx_strand_id
1 'polypeptide(L)'
;MLRTVLDLRALDNSLITNVEVLDLRQGSNVSQVFLEFSDVFSINSGHSLRIDGDANDKLTVTDVGWTDTGQHQTIGGQVYDVYTSGVATLVIDADVQLIGSFA
;
A
#
# COMPACT_ATOMS: atom_id res chain seq x y z
N MET A 1 1.32 -1.76 -23.31
CA MET A 1 1.17 -1.39 -21.89
C MET A 1 2.29 -2.08 -21.14
N LEU A 2 3.17 -1.32 -20.48
CA LEU A 2 4.23 -1.90 -19.65
C LEU A 2 3.67 -2.09 -18.24
N ARG A 3 4.09 -3.17 -17.59
CA ARG A 3 3.79 -3.44 -16.19
C ARG A 3 5.07 -3.23 -15.38
N THR A 4 5.02 -2.31 -14.43
CA THR A 4 6.08 -2.09 -13.45
C THR A 4 5.72 -2.89 -12.19
N VAL A 5 6.68 -3.62 -11.63
CA VAL A 5 6.46 -4.41 -10.40
C VAL A 5 7.52 -4.04 -9.38
N LEU A 6 7.08 -3.75 -8.17
CA LEU A 6 7.90 -3.69 -6.97
C LEU A 6 7.43 -4.78 -6.01
N ASP A 7 8.33 -5.67 -5.61
CA ASP A 7 8.03 -6.71 -4.63
C ASP A 7 8.89 -6.45 -3.39
N LEU A 8 8.30 -5.83 -2.35
CA LEU A 8 9.02 -5.50 -1.13
C LEU A 8 9.35 -6.75 -0.30
N ARG A 9 8.52 -7.79 -0.41
CA ARG A 9 8.71 -9.09 0.27
C ARG A 9 9.99 -9.82 -0.17
N ALA A 10 10.55 -9.43 -1.31
CA ALA A 10 11.80 -9.98 -1.83
C ALA A 10 13.05 -9.25 -1.29
N LEU A 11 12.86 -8.17 -0.52
CA LEU A 11 13.92 -7.33 0.02
C LEU A 11 14.02 -7.54 1.54
N ASP A 12 15.21 -7.27 2.07
CA ASP A 12 15.35 -7.17 3.52
C ASP A 12 14.67 -5.88 4.01
N ASN A 13 13.87 -5.97 5.07
CA ASN A 13 13.10 -4.86 5.63
C ASN A 13 13.96 -3.69 6.13
N SER A 14 15.27 -3.87 6.29
CA SER A 14 16.21 -2.79 6.63
C SER A 14 16.76 -2.04 5.41
N LEU A 15 16.52 -2.54 4.19
CA LEU A 15 17.08 -1.98 2.96
C LEU A 15 16.38 -0.67 2.55
N ILE A 16 15.05 -0.66 2.59
CA ILE A 16 14.23 0.50 2.25
C ILE A 16 13.50 0.93 3.52
N THR A 17 13.90 2.08 4.06
CA THR A 17 13.39 2.61 5.35
C THR A 17 13.15 4.12 5.27
N ASN A 18 12.35 4.64 6.20
CA ASN A 18 11.88 6.03 6.24
C ASN A 18 11.10 6.42 4.98
N VAL A 19 10.21 5.53 4.54
CA VAL A 19 9.28 5.79 3.43
C VAL A 19 7.86 5.77 3.96
N GLU A 20 7.15 6.88 3.77
CA GLU A 20 5.75 7.04 4.19
C GLU A 20 4.77 6.96 3.03
N VAL A 21 5.23 7.15 1.78
CA VAL A 21 4.39 7.18 0.58
C VAL A 21 5.03 6.39 -0.55
N LEU A 22 4.26 5.49 -1.16
CA LEU A 22 4.56 4.95 -2.49
C LEU A 22 3.60 5.55 -3.51
N ASP A 23 4.15 6.18 -4.55
CA ASP A 23 3.39 6.74 -5.65
C ASP A 23 3.50 5.84 -6.89
N LEU A 24 2.37 5.26 -7.28
CA LEU A 24 2.26 4.29 -8.36
C LEU A 24 1.90 4.92 -9.71
N ARG A 25 1.49 6.20 -9.72
CA ARG A 25 0.95 6.90 -10.88
C ARG A 25 2.00 7.01 -11.98
N GLN A 26 1.75 6.32 -13.08
CA GLN A 26 2.62 6.32 -14.27
C GLN A 26 1.84 6.55 -15.57
N GLY A 27 0.74 7.29 -15.49
CA GLY A 27 -0.14 7.54 -16.63
C GLY A 27 -0.85 6.26 -17.08
N SER A 28 -0.67 5.85 -18.33
CA SER A 28 -1.35 4.65 -18.87
C SER A 28 -0.65 3.32 -18.55
N ASN A 29 0.46 3.34 -17.81
CA ASN A 29 1.14 2.13 -17.37
C ASN A 29 0.51 1.57 -16.10
N VAL A 30 0.67 0.26 -15.87
CA VAL A 30 0.21 -0.40 -14.64
C VAL A 30 1.39 -0.62 -13.72
N SER A 31 1.28 -0.13 -12.50
CA SER A 31 2.19 -0.44 -11.40
C SER A 31 1.54 -1.46 -10.47
N GLN A 32 2.34 -2.41 -9.98
CA GLN A 32 1.91 -3.34 -8.94
C GLN A 32 2.96 -3.41 -7.84
N VAL A 33 2.51 -3.22 -6.60
CA VAL A 33 3.31 -3.42 -5.40
C VAL A 33 2.86 -4.68 -4.69
N PHE A 34 3.82 -5.50 -4.25
CA PHE A 34 3.57 -6.62 -3.35
C PHE A 34 4.17 -6.32 -1.97
N LEU A 35 3.39 -6.56 -0.92
CA LEU A 35 3.83 -6.39 0.46
C LEU A 35 3.14 -7.37 1.44
N GLU A 36 3.67 -7.43 2.64
CA GLU A 36 3.13 -8.09 3.83
C GLU A 36 3.20 -7.15 5.05
N PHE A 37 2.67 -7.59 6.19
CA PHE A 37 2.70 -6.86 7.45
C PHE A 37 4.12 -6.42 7.83
N SER A 38 5.11 -7.30 7.65
CA SER A 38 6.49 -7.03 8.05
C SER A 38 7.09 -5.86 7.28
N ASP A 39 6.73 -5.70 6.00
CA ASP A 39 7.13 -4.57 5.15
C ASP A 39 6.58 -3.27 5.72
N VAL A 40 5.25 -3.18 5.93
CA VAL A 40 4.59 -1.95 6.43
C VAL A 40 5.03 -1.61 7.86
N PHE A 41 5.23 -2.63 8.70
CA PHE A 41 5.74 -2.46 10.04
C PHE A 41 7.17 -1.90 10.05
N SER A 42 8.02 -2.31 9.11
CA SER A 42 9.45 -1.95 9.17
C SER A 42 9.81 -0.72 8.34
N ILE A 43 8.99 -0.34 7.36
CA ILE A 43 9.34 0.68 6.35
C ILE A 43 9.52 2.08 6.93
N ASN A 44 8.88 2.41 8.07
CA ASN A 44 9.13 3.63 8.82
C ASN A 44 8.73 3.47 10.30
N SER A 45 9.13 4.44 11.13
CA SER A 45 8.89 4.42 12.58
C SER A 45 7.42 4.60 12.98
N GLY A 46 6.57 5.05 12.07
CA GLY A 46 5.13 5.21 12.28
C GLY A 46 4.31 3.96 11.93
N HIS A 47 4.95 2.93 11.37
CA HIS A 47 4.28 1.71 10.89
C HIS A 47 3.14 2.01 9.90
N SER A 48 3.22 3.12 9.17
CA SER A 48 2.15 3.57 8.29
C SER A 48 2.64 3.88 6.90
N LEU A 49 2.01 3.29 5.89
CA LEU A 49 2.36 3.50 4.49
C LEU A 49 1.14 3.96 3.70
N ARG A 50 1.29 5.09 3.00
CA ARG A 50 0.30 5.57 2.05
C ARG A 50 0.62 5.07 0.64
N ILE A 51 -0.40 4.62 -0.07
CA ILE A 51 -0.30 4.20 -1.47
C ILE A 51 -1.11 5.18 -2.32
N ASP A 52 -0.43 5.98 -3.13
CA ASP A 52 -1.04 6.84 -4.15
C ASP A 52 -1.05 6.06 -5.48
N GLY A 53 -2.14 6.06 -6.23
CA GLY A 53 -2.22 5.33 -7.51
C GLY A 53 -3.50 5.59 -8.29
N ASP A 54 -3.54 5.13 -9.54
CA ASP A 54 -4.71 5.27 -10.42
C ASP A 54 -5.52 3.95 -10.48
N ALA A 55 -6.70 3.99 -11.11
CA ALA A 55 -7.67 2.86 -11.15
C ALA A 55 -7.15 1.52 -11.72
N ASN A 56 -6.03 1.55 -12.42
CA ASN A 56 -5.37 0.38 -13.03
C ASN A 56 -4.21 -0.16 -12.19
N ASP A 57 -3.75 0.58 -11.18
CA ASP A 57 -2.66 0.17 -10.29
C ASP A 57 -3.14 -0.82 -9.25
N LYS A 58 -2.19 -1.60 -8.72
CA LYS A 58 -2.48 -2.71 -7.82
C LYS A 58 -1.61 -2.65 -6.58
N LEU A 59 -2.25 -2.79 -5.43
CA LEU A 59 -1.60 -3.22 -4.21
C LEU A 59 -1.98 -4.67 -3.93
N THR A 60 -0.98 -5.54 -3.78
CA THR A 60 -1.18 -6.94 -3.39
C THR A 60 -0.58 -7.20 -2.02
N VAL A 61 -1.45 -7.50 -1.05
CA VAL A 61 -1.08 -7.86 0.32
C VAL A 61 -1.27 -9.35 0.50
N THR A 62 -0.19 -10.09 0.74
CA THR A 62 -0.23 -11.57 0.64
C THR A 62 -0.40 -12.31 1.95
N ASP A 63 -0.34 -11.61 3.07
CA ASP A 63 -0.65 -12.16 4.39
C ASP A 63 -2.10 -11.89 4.79
N VAL A 64 -2.44 -12.22 6.04
CA VAL A 64 -3.78 -12.11 6.62
C VAL A 64 -3.74 -11.26 7.89
N GLY A 65 -4.90 -10.79 8.34
CA GLY A 65 -5.01 -10.00 9.56
C GLY A 65 -5.07 -8.50 9.33
N TRP A 66 -5.28 -8.06 8.09
CA TRP A 66 -5.68 -6.70 7.76
C TRP A 66 -7.19 -6.56 7.86
N THR A 67 -7.63 -5.46 8.44
CA THR A 67 -9.05 -5.12 8.61
C THR A 67 -9.32 -3.79 7.95
N ASP A 68 -10.37 -3.74 7.12
CA ASP A 68 -10.92 -2.48 6.63
C ASP A 68 -11.59 -1.76 7.81
N THR A 69 -11.15 -0.54 8.10
CA THR A 69 -11.71 0.23 9.21
C THR A 69 -13.07 0.86 8.88
N GLY A 70 -13.47 0.87 7.61
CA GLY A 70 -14.61 1.63 7.09
C GLY A 70 -14.45 3.14 7.23
N GLN A 71 -13.25 3.62 7.60
CA GLN A 71 -12.91 5.03 7.70
C GLN A 71 -12.19 5.47 6.43
N HIS A 72 -12.50 6.69 5.98
CA HIS A 72 -11.80 7.30 4.86
C HIS A 72 -10.99 8.51 5.33
N GLN A 73 -9.87 8.78 4.65
CA GLN A 73 -9.10 10.01 4.77
C GLN A 73 -9.18 10.79 3.48
N THR A 74 -9.31 12.12 3.57
CA THR A 74 -9.17 13.00 2.40
C THR A 74 -7.86 13.77 2.50
N ILE A 75 -6.95 13.51 1.57
CA ILE A 75 -5.62 14.12 1.53
C ILE A 75 -5.44 14.77 0.16
N GLY A 76 -5.23 16.08 0.11
CA GLY A 76 -5.02 16.78 -1.16
C GLY A 76 -6.20 16.71 -2.14
N GLY A 77 -7.42 16.42 -1.65
CA GLY A 77 -8.62 16.25 -2.48
C GLY A 77 -8.88 14.81 -2.94
N GLN A 78 -7.94 13.89 -2.69
CA GLN A 78 -8.10 12.46 -2.97
C GLN A 78 -8.64 11.73 -1.75
N VAL A 79 -9.45 10.69 -1.98
CA VAL A 79 -10.05 9.84 -0.94
C VAL A 79 -9.24 8.57 -0.81
N TYR A 80 -8.95 8.19 0.44
CA TYR A 80 -8.18 7.01 0.77
C TYR A 80 -8.94 6.14 1.76
N ASP A 81 -8.91 4.83 1.52
CA ASP A 81 -9.40 3.82 2.45
C ASP A 81 -8.31 3.45 3.47
N VAL A 82 -8.71 3.22 4.72
CA VAL A 82 -7.76 2.94 5.81
C VAL A 82 -7.91 1.50 6.28
N TYR A 83 -6.80 0.78 6.24
CA TYR A 83 -6.69 -0.61 6.69
C TYR A 83 -5.68 -0.72 7.82
N THR A 84 -5.96 -1.56 8.82
CA THR A 84 -5.05 -1.77 9.95
C THR A 84 -4.76 -3.24 10.20
N SER A 85 -3.55 -3.53 10.69
CA SER A 85 -3.17 -4.84 11.20
C SER A 85 -2.28 -4.64 12.43
N GLY A 86 -2.78 -4.96 13.63
CA GLY A 86 -2.07 -4.65 14.87
C GLY A 86 -1.75 -3.16 15.00
N VAL A 87 -0.46 -2.80 14.91
CA VAL A 87 0.02 -1.40 14.93
C VAL A 87 0.28 -0.82 13.54
N ALA A 88 0.24 -1.63 12.49
CA ALA A 88 0.51 -1.20 11.13
C ALA A 88 -0.75 -0.61 10.47
N THR A 89 -0.57 0.41 9.64
CA THR A 89 -1.64 1.12 8.94
C THR A 89 -1.32 1.28 7.46
N LEU A 90 -2.24 0.87 6.59
CA LEU A 90 -2.22 1.20 5.17
C LEU A 90 -3.27 2.27 4.89
N VAL A 91 -2.88 3.31 4.16
CA VAL A 91 -3.78 4.36 3.67
C VAL A 91 -3.73 4.32 2.15
N ILE A 92 -4.75 3.79 1.51
CA ILE A 92 -4.70 3.39 0.10
C ILE A 92 -5.65 4.27 -0.68
N ASP A 93 -5.20 4.89 -1.77
CA ASP A 93 -6.07 5.67 -2.65
C ASP A 93 -7.23 4.78 -3.10
N ALA A 94 -8.46 5.27 -2.96
CA ALA A 94 -9.67 4.49 -3.19
C ALA A 94 -9.81 3.99 -4.64
N ASP A 95 -9.05 4.57 -5.58
CA ASP A 95 -9.00 4.09 -6.96
C ASP A 95 -8.09 2.86 -7.12
N VAL A 96 -7.10 2.64 -6.24
CA VAL A 96 -6.15 1.51 -6.36
C VAL A 96 -6.84 0.16 -6.14
N GLN A 97 -6.56 -0.80 -7.02
CA GLN A 97 -7.09 -2.16 -6.87
C GLN A 97 -6.36 -2.89 -5.75
N LEU A 98 -7.07 -3.13 -4.66
CA LEU A 98 -6.58 -3.90 -3.53
C LEU A 98 -6.82 -5.40 -3.72
N ILE A 99 -5.75 -6.20 -3.61
CA ILE A 99 -5.78 -7.66 -3.70
C ILE A 99 -5.21 -8.24 -2.41
N GLY A 100 -6.00 -9.05 -1.71
CA GLY A 100 -5.57 -9.70 -0.46
C GLY A 100 -6.77 -10.19 0.35
N SER A 101 -6.51 -10.60 1.60
CA SER A 101 -7.55 -10.98 2.55
C SER A 101 -7.75 -9.87 3.56
N PHE A 102 -8.84 -9.12 3.40
CA PHE A 102 -9.25 -8.03 4.29
C PHE A 102 -10.59 -8.41 4.95
N ALA A 103 -10.64 -8.32 6.28
CA ALA A 103 -11.82 -8.63 7.08
C ALA A 103 -12.63 -7.39 7.43
#